data_AF-A0AAV4BNK0-F1
#
_entry.id   AF-A0AAV4BNK0-F1
#
_cell.length_a   1.000
_cell.length_b   1.000
_cell.length_c   1.000
_cell.angle_alpha   90.00
_cell.angle_beta   90.00
_cell.angle_gamma   90.00
#
_symmetry.space_group_name_H-M   'P 1'
#
loop_
_entity.id
_entity.type
_entity.pdbx_description
1 polymer ?
#
loop_
_entity_poly.entity_id
_entity_poly.type
_entity_poly.pdbx_seq_one_letter_code
_entity_poly.pdbx_strand_id
1 'polypeptide(L)'
;MWALIFLSVTITIAADETNFTNYESTSNHSMSDCQNCCDDFCLSLDCLQKASLIMKKANTDADPCVDFADYACGNFYRNISASNTFAVLELDIPRSVRALLAIGNVTLEDDQEIILRSPSYFKKLESVIRNADKRTLQNNFGWEHALLRVSGLTKKMRKLKSEVSKAALNKWPESLRLYECLKRVQAYFPAALSKAFVDQNLSQDSKNHATLLVDNIRTAFKEILEETTWIGSKTKTEALEKLESMDFVTGYFDHGIIEKEIIETHSNLVLTHDNFYQNRETLFWNALSKLFSKVNQPVNKTE
;
A
#
# COMPACT_ATOMS: atom_id res chain seq x y z
N MET A 1 -23.95 -4.05 -11.90
CA MET A 1 -23.01 -4.54 -12.92
C MET A 1 -21.92 -3.51 -13.22
N TRP A 2 -22.11 -2.53 -14.12
CA TRP A 2 -21.02 -1.71 -14.66
C TRP A 2 -20.19 -0.89 -13.66
N ALA A 3 -20.76 -0.42 -12.54
CA ALA A 3 -20.01 0.26 -11.48
C ALA A 3 -18.92 -0.61 -10.80
N LEU A 4 -19.04 -1.93 -10.90
CA LEU A 4 -18.31 -2.91 -10.07
C LEU A 4 -16.97 -3.34 -10.70
N ILE A 5 -16.62 -2.80 -11.87
CA ILE A 5 -15.31 -2.97 -12.52
C ILE A 5 -14.44 -1.70 -12.38
N PHE A 6 -15.00 -0.52 -12.03
CA PHE A 6 -14.28 0.77 -12.01
C PHE A 6 -12.96 0.73 -11.25
N LEU A 7 -13.01 0.22 -10.01
CA LEU A 7 -11.86 0.03 -9.16
C LEU A 7 -11.63 -1.47 -8.93
N SER A 8 -11.63 -2.24 -10.02
CA SER A 8 -10.93 -3.53 -10.04
C SER A 8 -9.44 -3.27 -9.81
N VAL A 9 -9.00 -3.36 -8.55
CA VAL A 9 -7.58 -3.41 -8.20
C VAL A 9 -6.79 -2.14 -8.58
N THR A 10 -7.33 -0.95 -8.24
CA THR A 10 -6.48 0.26 -8.09
C THR A 10 -5.63 0.23 -6.81
N ILE A 11 -5.87 -0.73 -5.90
CA ILE A 11 -5.26 -0.78 -4.57
C ILE A 11 -4.23 -1.91 -4.41
N THR A 12 -4.42 -3.11 -4.99
CA THR A 12 -3.56 -4.29 -4.69
C THR A 12 -2.10 -4.13 -5.12
N ILE A 13 -1.77 -3.31 -6.13
CA ILE A 13 -0.38 -3.11 -6.60
C ILE A 13 -0.06 -1.64 -6.94
N ALA A 14 -0.75 -0.70 -6.28
CA ALA A 14 -0.29 0.70 -6.22
C ALA A 14 0.62 0.94 -5.01
N ALA A 15 0.63 0.00 -4.07
CA ALA A 15 1.47 -0.03 -2.88
C ALA A 15 2.26 -1.34 -2.82
N ASP A 16 3.17 -1.53 -3.78
CA ASP A 16 4.49 -2.00 -3.41
C ASP A 16 5.58 -1.35 -4.28
N GLU A 17 6.77 -1.20 -3.71
CA GLU A 17 8.02 -0.69 -4.28
C GLU A 17 8.00 0.62 -5.10
N THR A 18 8.35 1.71 -4.40
CA THR A 18 9.29 2.75 -4.83
C THR A 18 9.07 3.49 -6.18
N ASN A 19 8.67 4.76 -6.06
CA ASN A 19 9.43 5.84 -6.71
C ASN A 19 9.92 6.79 -5.62
N PHE A 20 10.99 6.39 -4.92
CA PHE A 20 11.78 7.33 -4.13
C PHE A 20 12.42 8.30 -5.12
N THR A 21 11.96 9.56 -5.14
CA THR A 21 12.53 10.57 -6.01
C THR A 21 13.84 11.05 -5.39
N ASN A 22 14.97 10.80 -6.05
CA ASN A 22 16.27 11.26 -5.60
C ASN A 22 16.26 12.80 -5.49
N TYR A 23 16.33 13.30 -4.26
CA TYR A 23 16.53 14.72 -3.99
C TYR A 23 18.04 14.99 -3.85
N GLU A 24 18.70 15.24 -4.98
CA GLU A 24 20.11 15.65 -5.01
C GLU A 24 20.26 17.09 -4.50
N SER A 25 20.41 17.22 -3.18
CA SER A 25 20.79 18.48 -2.53
C SER A 25 22.26 18.82 -2.82
N THR A 26 22.49 19.55 -3.91
CA THR A 26 23.83 20.06 -4.28
C THR A 26 24.18 21.30 -3.47
N SER A 27 24.67 21.08 -2.25
CA SER A 27 25.18 22.15 -1.37
C SER A 27 26.56 22.64 -1.82
N ASN A 28 26.64 23.89 -2.29
CA ASN A 28 27.88 24.64 -2.44
C ASN A 28 27.79 25.93 -1.61
N HIS A 29 28.56 26.01 -0.51
CA HIS A 29 28.63 27.20 0.34
C HIS A 29 29.48 28.32 -0.29
N SER A 30 29.12 29.56 0.02
CA SER A 30 30.08 30.46 0.67
C SER A 30 29.40 31.12 1.88
N MET A 31 30.19 31.59 2.84
CA MET A 31 29.70 31.96 4.18
C MET A 31 30.19 33.36 4.55
N SER A 32 29.27 34.32 4.61
CA SER A 32 29.51 35.68 5.11
C SER A 32 28.18 36.30 5.58
N ASP A 33 28.25 37.02 6.71
CA ASP A 33 27.35 38.13 7.07
C ASP A 33 25.82 37.86 7.16
N CYS A 34 25.39 37.05 8.14
CA CYS A 34 24.63 37.59 9.29
C CYS A 34 24.27 36.56 10.37
N GLN A 35 24.29 37.03 11.63
CA GLN A 35 23.96 36.32 12.87
C GLN A 35 22.73 35.39 12.84
N ASN A 36 23.00 34.11 13.08
CA ASN A 36 22.18 33.07 13.72
C ASN A 36 20.87 33.53 14.39
N CYS A 37 19.73 32.98 13.94
CA CYS A 37 18.75 32.36 14.86
C CYS A 37 17.62 31.55 14.18
N CYS A 38 17.43 31.64 12.86
CA CYS A 38 16.16 31.24 12.22
C CYS A 38 16.25 30.24 11.04
N ASP A 39 17.44 29.82 10.62
CA ASP A 39 17.59 29.04 9.37
C ASP A 39 17.09 27.58 9.46
N ASP A 40 16.99 27.00 10.66
CA ASP A 40 16.45 25.65 10.87
C ASP A 40 14.94 25.53 10.59
N PHE A 41 14.22 26.66 10.49
CA PHE A 41 12.76 26.68 10.33
C PHE A 41 12.34 27.34 9.02
N CYS A 42 11.80 26.55 8.09
CA CYS A 42 11.30 27.07 6.82
C CYS A 42 10.02 27.91 7.05
N LEU A 43 10.15 29.24 7.05
CA LEU A 43 9.03 30.18 7.20
C LEU A 43 8.29 30.48 5.87
N SER A 44 8.47 29.65 4.84
CA SER A 44 7.73 29.79 3.59
C SER A 44 6.23 29.53 3.78
N LEU A 45 5.37 30.17 2.99
CA LEU A 45 3.92 30.02 3.08
C LEU A 45 3.47 28.55 2.97
N ASP A 46 4.11 27.76 2.10
CA ASP A 46 3.82 26.34 1.91
C ASP A 46 4.27 25.49 3.10
N CYS A 47 5.40 25.81 3.74
CA CYS A 47 5.81 25.14 4.97
C CYS A 47 4.91 25.51 6.16
N LEU A 48 4.55 26.79 6.33
CA LEU A 48 3.61 27.25 7.35
C LEU A 48 2.22 26.59 7.19
N GLN A 49 1.75 26.41 5.95
CA GLN A 49 0.53 25.67 5.66
C GLN A 49 0.65 24.17 6.00
N LYS A 50 1.78 23.52 5.68
CA LYS A 50 2.03 22.12 6.07
C LYS A 50 2.13 21.96 7.60
N ALA A 51 2.87 22.82 8.28
CA ALA A 51 3.02 22.82 9.73
C ALA A 51 1.66 23.04 10.43
N SER A 52 0.85 24.00 9.95
CA SER A 52 -0.52 24.20 10.44
C SER A 52 -1.40 22.95 10.26
N LEU A 53 -1.27 22.25 9.12
CA LEU A 53 -2.03 21.01 8.85
C LEU A 53 -1.55 19.80 9.68
N ILE A 54 -0.29 19.78 10.11
CA ILE A 54 0.26 18.81 11.07
C ILE A 54 -0.25 19.13 12.48
N MET A 55 -0.08 20.37 12.95
CA MET A 55 -0.54 20.82 14.27
C MET A 55 -2.05 20.62 14.46
N LYS A 56 -2.86 20.80 13.40
CA LYS A 56 -4.30 20.54 13.42
C LYS A 56 -4.68 19.06 13.61
N LYS A 57 -3.73 18.12 13.51
CA LYS A 57 -3.95 16.68 13.70
C LYS A 57 -3.35 16.14 15.01
N ALA A 58 -2.38 16.83 15.58
CA ALA A 58 -1.84 16.53 16.91
C ALA A 58 -2.93 16.73 17.99
N ASN A 59 -2.77 16.08 19.14
CA ASN A 59 -3.46 16.48 20.36
C ASN A 59 -2.62 17.51 21.13
N THR A 60 -2.85 18.79 20.88
CA THR A 60 -2.20 19.89 21.60
C THR A 60 -2.56 19.97 23.08
N ASP A 61 -3.56 19.20 23.53
CA ASP A 61 -3.96 19.11 24.94
C ASP A 61 -3.10 18.10 25.73
N ALA A 62 -2.28 17.29 25.04
CA ALA A 62 -1.28 16.40 25.65
C ALA A 62 0.11 17.05 25.60
N ASP A 63 0.88 16.90 26.68
CA ASP A 63 2.27 17.35 26.72
C ASP A 63 3.16 16.35 25.95
N PRO A 64 3.83 16.75 24.84
CA PRO A 64 4.69 15.86 24.06
C PRO A 64 5.90 15.33 24.84
N CYS A 65 6.31 15.98 25.93
CA CYS A 65 7.40 15.51 26.79
C CYS A 65 6.95 14.46 27.82
N VAL A 66 5.63 14.30 28.02
CA VAL A 66 5.04 13.33 28.96
C VAL A 66 4.38 12.16 28.22
N ASP A 67 3.60 12.48 27.18
CA ASP A 67 2.88 11.51 26.35
C ASP A 67 2.92 11.92 24.87
N PHE A 68 4.05 11.64 24.22
CA PHE A 68 4.22 11.89 22.79
C PHE A 68 3.26 11.05 21.93
N ALA A 69 2.76 9.92 22.44
CA ALA A 69 1.85 9.04 21.71
C ALA A 69 0.46 9.66 21.59
N ASP A 70 -0.12 10.18 22.67
CA ASP A 70 -1.39 10.91 22.60
C ASP A 70 -1.20 12.28 21.91
N TYR A 71 -0.07 12.98 22.11
CA TYR A 71 0.23 14.21 21.36
C TYR A 71 0.28 13.98 19.84
N ALA A 72 1.00 12.95 19.35
CA ALA A 72 1.13 12.72 17.92
C ALA A 72 -0.12 12.06 17.29
N CYS A 73 -0.78 11.15 18.01
CA CYS A 73 -1.81 10.26 17.44
C CYS A 73 -3.16 10.29 18.16
N GLY A 74 -3.28 10.86 19.36
CA GLY A 74 -4.51 10.87 20.16
C GLY A 74 -5.71 11.45 19.41
N ASN A 75 -5.55 12.61 18.77
CA ASN A 75 -6.59 13.21 17.93
C ASN A 75 -6.83 12.44 16.63
N PHE A 76 -5.90 11.61 16.13
CA PHE A 76 -6.17 10.70 15.02
C PHE A 76 -7.08 9.54 15.44
N TYR A 77 -6.82 8.91 16.60
CA TYR A 77 -7.69 7.88 17.15
C TYR A 77 -9.10 8.40 17.45
N ARG A 78 -9.22 9.55 18.14
CA ARG A 78 -10.51 10.19 18.45
C ARG A 78 -11.33 10.50 17.19
N ASN A 79 -10.69 10.99 16.11
CA ASN A 79 -11.37 11.27 14.85
C ASN A 79 -11.73 10.02 14.03
N ILE A 80 -11.04 8.89 14.22
CA ILE A 80 -11.42 7.61 13.60
C ILE A 80 -12.65 7.03 14.30
N SER A 81 -12.65 6.94 15.63
CA SER A 81 -13.82 6.44 16.39
C SER A 81 -15.07 7.33 16.25
N ALA A 82 -14.90 8.61 15.88
CA ALA A 82 -16.00 9.52 15.57
C ALA A 82 -16.59 9.36 14.15
N SER A 83 -16.09 8.42 13.33
CA SER A 83 -16.39 8.32 11.90
C SER A 83 -17.75 7.68 11.56
N ASN A 84 -18.85 8.25 12.04
CA ASN A 84 -20.22 8.07 11.49
C ASN A 84 -20.38 8.74 10.10
N THR A 85 -19.32 8.70 9.28
CA THR A 85 -19.14 9.50 8.07
C THR A 85 -20.04 9.07 6.90
N PHE A 86 -20.68 7.91 7.00
CA PHE A 86 -21.66 7.42 6.01
C PHE A 86 -22.91 8.30 5.90
N ALA A 87 -23.27 9.04 6.95
CA ALA A 87 -24.41 9.97 6.94
C ALA A 87 -24.19 11.24 6.07
N VAL A 88 -23.03 11.39 5.40
CA VAL A 88 -22.61 12.61 4.69
C VAL A 88 -22.44 12.41 3.17
N LEU A 89 -22.79 11.23 2.66
CA LEU A 89 -22.72 10.86 1.24
C LEU A 89 -24.05 10.26 0.78
N GLU A 90 -24.58 10.70 -0.36
CA GLU A 90 -25.74 10.06 -0.99
C GLU A 90 -25.32 8.89 -1.91
N LEU A 91 -24.03 8.77 -2.23
CA LEU A 91 -23.46 7.53 -2.75
C LEU A 91 -23.63 6.42 -1.70
N ASP A 92 -24.51 5.47 -1.99
CA ASP A 92 -24.71 4.23 -1.24
C ASP A 92 -23.47 3.31 -1.36
N ILE A 93 -22.41 3.69 -0.63
CA ILE A 93 -21.15 2.95 -0.51
C ILE A 93 -21.42 1.54 0.07
N PRO A 94 -22.23 1.33 1.13
CA PRO A 94 -22.53 0.00 1.64
C PRO A 94 -23.12 -0.94 0.59
N ARG A 95 -24.09 -0.49 -0.24
CA ARG A 95 -24.61 -1.30 -1.37
C ARG A 95 -23.58 -1.50 -2.48
N SER A 96 -22.75 -0.50 -2.75
CA SER A 96 -21.70 -0.59 -3.77
C SER A 96 -20.63 -1.62 -3.38
N VAL A 97 -20.24 -1.67 -2.11
CA VAL A 97 -19.30 -2.65 -1.54
C VAL A 97 -19.96 -4.03 -1.45
N ARG A 98 -21.19 -4.14 -0.95
CA ARG A 98 -21.95 -5.42 -0.94
C ARG A 98 -22.08 -6.04 -2.33
N ALA A 99 -22.41 -5.22 -3.34
CA ALA A 99 -22.52 -5.69 -4.72
C ALA A 99 -21.17 -6.07 -5.36
N LEU A 100 -20.04 -5.56 -4.85
CA LEU A 100 -18.70 -5.95 -5.27
C LEU A 100 -18.28 -7.28 -4.61
N LEU A 101 -18.50 -7.42 -3.30
CA LEU A 101 -18.14 -8.63 -2.53
C LEU A 101 -19.02 -9.84 -2.88
N ALA A 102 -20.27 -9.62 -3.27
CA ALA A 102 -21.15 -10.65 -3.82
C ALA A 102 -20.56 -11.35 -5.07
N ILE A 103 -19.62 -10.73 -5.80
CA ILE A 103 -18.93 -11.36 -6.94
C ILE A 103 -18.00 -12.49 -6.46
N GLY A 104 -17.44 -12.39 -5.25
CA GLY A 104 -16.71 -13.48 -4.59
C GLY A 104 -17.56 -14.36 -3.68
N ASN A 105 -18.89 -14.28 -3.80
CA ASN A 105 -19.84 -14.96 -2.89
C ASN A 105 -19.67 -14.55 -1.40
N VAL A 106 -19.21 -13.33 -1.13
CA VAL A 106 -19.04 -12.77 0.22
C VAL A 106 -20.21 -11.83 0.54
N THR A 107 -20.94 -12.16 1.60
CA THR A 107 -21.98 -11.32 2.21
C THR A 107 -21.39 -10.46 3.33
N LEU A 108 -21.73 -9.18 3.38
CA LEU A 108 -21.52 -8.35 4.58
C LEU A 108 -22.75 -8.36 5.46
N GLU A 109 -22.51 -8.25 6.76
CA GLU A 109 -23.53 -7.97 7.78
C GLU A 109 -24.04 -6.51 7.63
N ASP A 110 -25.24 -6.20 8.13
CA ASP A 110 -25.87 -4.89 7.89
C ASP A 110 -25.27 -3.76 8.75
N ASP A 111 -24.64 -4.11 9.87
CA ASP A 111 -23.91 -3.27 10.82
C ASP A 111 -22.37 -3.28 10.61
N GLN A 112 -21.89 -3.96 9.56
CA GLN A 112 -20.47 -4.07 9.23
C GLN A 112 -19.77 -2.69 9.10
N GLU A 113 -18.75 -2.45 9.92
CA GLU A 113 -17.88 -1.27 9.78
C GLU A 113 -17.09 -1.27 8.47
N ILE A 114 -17.02 -0.11 7.81
CA ILE A 114 -16.25 0.12 6.58
C ILE A 114 -15.34 1.35 6.78
N ILE A 115 -14.02 1.18 6.59
CA ILE A 115 -13.04 2.25 6.84
C ILE A 115 -12.86 3.15 5.61
N LEU A 116 -13.52 4.32 5.61
CA LEU A 116 -13.45 5.28 4.51
C LEU A 116 -12.23 6.21 4.62
N ARG A 117 -11.05 5.75 4.17
CA ARG A 117 -9.75 6.46 4.30
C ARG A 117 -9.67 7.89 3.73
N SER A 118 -10.60 8.33 2.88
CA SER A 118 -10.56 9.66 2.25
C SER A 118 -11.96 10.22 1.94
N PRO A 119 -12.76 10.62 2.95
CA PRO A 119 -14.16 11.02 2.75
C PRO A 119 -14.34 12.23 1.81
N SER A 120 -13.39 13.17 1.85
CA SER A 120 -13.37 14.36 0.99
C SER A 120 -13.14 14.05 -0.49
N TYR A 121 -12.50 12.92 -0.83
CA TYR A 121 -12.41 12.42 -2.19
C TYR A 121 -13.77 11.90 -2.66
N PHE A 122 -14.43 11.04 -1.87
CA PHE A 122 -15.75 10.48 -2.23
C PHE A 122 -16.83 11.55 -2.37
N LYS A 123 -16.82 12.58 -1.51
CA LYS A 123 -17.73 13.74 -1.64
C LYS A 123 -17.52 14.55 -2.93
N LYS A 124 -16.28 14.66 -3.41
CA LYS A 124 -15.98 15.29 -4.72
C LYS A 124 -16.32 14.36 -5.88
N LEU A 125 -16.02 13.08 -5.77
CA LEU A 125 -16.33 12.05 -6.77
C LEU A 125 -17.83 11.92 -7.01
N GLU A 126 -18.65 11.99 -5.95
CA GLU A 126 -20.12 12.09 -6.04
C GLU A 126 -20.54 13.26 -6.94
N SER A 127 -20.01 14.46 -6.70
CA SER A 127 -20.29 15.64 -7.52
C SER A 127 -19.84 15.46 -8.99
N VAL A 128 -18.76 14.72 -9.25
CA VAL A 128 -18.33 14.41 -10.63
C VAL A 128 -19.28 13.40 -11.29
N ILE A 129 -19.62 12.30 -10.61
CA ILE A 129 -20.49 11.24 -11.15
C ILE A 129 -21.91 11.75 -11.41
N ARG A 130 -22.44 12.67 -10.59
CA ARG A 130 -23.79 13.25 -10.78
C ARG A 130 -23.88 14.22 -11.95
N ASN A 131 -22.82 14.98 -12.23
CA ASN A 131 -22.81 16.02 -13.27
C ASN A 131 -22.21 15.55 -14.61
N ALA A 132 -21.40 14.49 -14.62
CA ALA A 132 -20.89 13.89 -15.84
C ALA A 132 -21.98 13.10 -16.58
N ASP A 133 -22.01 13.20 -17.91
CA ASP A 133 -22.96 12.44 -18.71
C ASP A 133 -22.61 10.94 -18.73
N LYS A 134 -23.63 10.10 -18.96
CA LYS A 134 -23.50 8.64 -18.92
C LYS A 134 -22.53 8.08 -19.97
N ARG A 135 -22.34 8.76 -21.11
CA ARG A 135 -21.42 8.34 -22.19
C ARG A 135 -19.98 8.69 -21.83
N THR A 136 -19.71 9.87 -21.27
CA THR A 136 -18.39 10.24 -20.74
C THR A 136 -17.96 9.28 -19.64
N LEU A 137 -18.85 8.96 -18.71
CA LEU A 137 -18.60 7.94 -17.68
C LEU A 137 -18.30 6.56 -18.29
N GLN A 138 -19.12 6.08 -19.24
CA GLN A 138 -18.89 4.80 -19.95
C GLN A 138 -17.58 4.77 -20.74
N ASN A 139 -17.20 5.87 -21.40
CA ASN A 139 -15.93 5.97 -22.11
C ASN A 139 -14.75 5.89 -21.14
N ASN A 140 -14.83 6.57 -19.98
CA ASN A 140 -13.80 6.49 -18.95
C ASN A 140 -13.69 5.06 -18.36
N PHE A 141 -14.82 4.43 -18.03
CA PHE A 141 -14.87 3.03 -17.58
C PHE A 141 -14.23 2.07 -18.59
N GLY A 142 -14.57 2.20 -19.88
CA GLY A 142 -14.02 1.37 -20.95
C GLY A 142 -12.53 1.62 -21.21
N TRP A 143 -12.07 2.87 -21.09
CA TRP A 143 -10.68 3.26 -21.30
C TRP A 143 -9.75 2.69 -20.22
N GLU A 144 -10.09 2.86 -18.94
CA GLU A 144 -9.28 2.29 -17.84
C GLU A 144 -9.23 0.76 -17.91
N HIS A 145 -10.38 0.12 -18.18
CA HIS A 145 -10.42 -1.32 -18.40
C HIS A 145 -9.50 -1.75 -19.56
N ALA A 146 -9.54 -1.04 -20.70
CA ALA A 146 -8.65 -1.32 -21.83
C ALA A 146 -7.16 -1.14 -21.47
N LEU A 147 -6.79 -0.07 -20.74
CA LEU A 147 -5.41 0.19 -20.31
C LEU A 147 -4.84 -0.94 -19.45
N LEU A 148 -5.64 -1.51 -18.53
CA LEU A 148 -5.24 -2.65 -17.70
C LEU A 148 -5.04 -3.94 -18.53
N ARG A 149 -5.88 -4.16 -19.55
CA ARG A 149 -5.84 -5.39 -20.37
C ARG A 149 -4.79 -5.37 -21.47
N VAL A 150 -4.52 -4.23 -22.11
CA VAL A 150 -3.60 -4.11 -23.27
C VAL A 150 -2.20 -4.71 -23.05
N SER A 151 -1.66 -4.65 -21.83
CA SER A 151 -0.34 -5.24 -21.50
C SER A 151 -0.24 -6.76 -21.68
N GLY A 152 -1.33 -7.48 -22.00
CA GLY A 152 -1.34 -8.90 -22.38
C GLY A 152 -1.87 -9.20 -23.77
N LEU A 153 -2.06 -8.19 -24.63
CA LEU A 153 -2.53 -8.32 -26.00
C LEU A 153 -1.36 -8.29 -27.00
N THR A 154 -1.64 -8.05 -28.28
CA THR A 154 -0.65 -8.09 -29.37
C THR A 154 0.49 -7.07 -29.18
N LYS A 155 1.65 -7.32 -29.82
CA LYS A 155 2.79 -6.37 -29.82
C LYS A 155 2.38 -4.97 -30.34
N LYS A 156 1.49 -4.90 -31.33
CA LYS A 156 0.93 -3.64 -31.86
C LYS A 156 0.23 -2.84 -30.76
N MET A 157 -0.61 -3.50 -29.95
CA MET A 157 -1.39 -2.84 -28.90
C MET A 157 -0.51 -2.40 -27.73
N ARG A 158 0.50 -3.17 -27.34
CA ARG A 158 1.46 -2.75 -26.32
C ARG A 158 2.35 -1.58 -26.77
N LYS A 159 2.78 -1.56 -28.04
CA LYS A 159 3.48 -0.41 -28.64
C LYS A 159 2.63 0.87 -28.56
N LEU A 160 1.35 0.80 -28.93
CA LEU A 160 0.42 1.93 -28.79
C LEU A 160 0.29 2.41 -27.33
N LYS A 161 0.18 1.49 -26.35
CA LYS A 161 0.19 1.86 -24.93
C LYS A 161 1.50 2.54 -24.49
N SER A 162 2.66 2.09 -25.00
CA SER A 162 3.95 2.73 -24.72
C SER A 162 4.04 4.12 -25.35
N GLU A 163 3.56 4.30 -26.57
CA GLU A 163 3.51 5.60 -27.27
C GLU A 163 2.62 6.60 -26.54
N VAL A 164 1.41 6.19 -26.12
CA VAL A 164 0.50 6.99 -25.29
C VAL A 164 1.12 7.31 -23.92
N SER A 165 1.75 6.32 -23.26
CA SER A 165 2.39 6.52 -21.95
C SER A 165 3.59 7.47 -22.01
N LYS A 166 4.36 7.43 -23.11
CA LYS A 166 5.46 8.36 -23.36
C LYS A 166 4.92 9.78 -23.59
N ALA A 167 3.91 9.94 -24.43
CA ALA A 167 3.35 11.25 -24.77
C ALA A 167 2.60 11.93 -23.60
N ALA A 168 1.88 11.15 -22.77
CA ALA A 168 1.05 11.70 -21.70
C ALA A 168 1.78 11.82 -20.34
N LEU A 169 2.81 11.00 -20.08
CA LEU A 169 3.43 10.88 -18.75
C LEU A 169 4.97 10.91 -18.78
N ASN A 170 5.60 11.24 -19.92
CA ASN A 170 7.05 11.17 -20.15
C ASN A 170 7.70 9.82 -19.77
N LYS A 171 6.92 8.72 -19.78
CA LYS A 171 7.41 7.41 -19.34
C LYS A 171 8.33 6.74 -20.37
N TRP A 172 9.31 6.01 -19.85
CA TRP A 172 10.27 5.18 -20.56
C TRP A 172 9.61 4.09 -21.44
N PRO A 173 10.29 3.57 -22.49
CA PRO A 173 9.70 2.67 -23.50
C PRO A 173 9.28 1.28 -22.99
N GLU A 174 8.62 0.48 -23.84
CA GLU A 174 8.17 -0.90 -23.55
C GLU A 174 9.29 -1.73 -22.90
N SER A 175 9.04 -2.20 -21.68
CA SER A 175 9.90 -3.06 -20.87
C SER A 175 10.25 -4.36 -21.61
N LEU A 176 11.45 -4.90 -21.36
CA LEU A 176 11.86 -6.19 -21.91
C LEU A 176 10.84 -7.28 -21.54
N ARG A 177 10.43 -8.09 -22.53
CA ARG A 177 9.36 -9.09 -22.34
C ARG A 177 9.68 -10.08 -21.21
N LEU A 178 10.95 -10.41 -20.99
CA LEU A 178 11.38 -11.25 -19.87
C LEU A 178 11.03 -10.62 -18.51
N TYR A 179 11.30 -9.32 -18.34
CA TYR A 179 10.98 -8.56 -17.13
C TYR A 179 9.47 -8.40 -16.94
N GLU A 180 8.71 -8.19 -18.02
CA GLU A 180 7.24 -8.22 -17.98
C GLU A 180 6.69 -9.60 -17.54
N CYS A 181 7.29 -10.70 -17.99
CA CYS A 181 6.92 -12.03 -17.53
C CYS A 181 7.29 -12.22 -16.05
N LEU A 182 8.52 -11.87 -15.65
CA LEU A 182 9.00 -11.99 -14.28
C LEU A 182 8.12 -11.21 -13.29
N LYS A 183 7.75 -9.95 -13.60
CA LYS A 183 6.82 -9.17 -12.78
C LYS A 183 5.45 -9.81 -12.60
N ARG A 184 4.97 -10.59 -13.58
CA ARG A 184 3.71 -11.35 -13.44
C ARG A 184 3.90 -12.60 -12.59
N VAL A 185 5.04 -13.28 -12.69
CA VAL A 185 5.35 -14.42 -11.81
C VAL A 185 5.50 -13.94 -10.36
N GLN A 186 6.22 -12.85 -10.12
CA GLN A 186 6.36 -12.23 -8.80
C GLN A 186 5.02 -11.78 -8.20
N ALA A 187 4.16 -11.12 -8.99
CA ALA A 187 2.88 -10.59 -8.51
C ALA A 187 1.77 -11.62 -8.31
N TYR A 188 1.88 -12.82 -8.89
CA TYR A 188 0.86 -13.88 -8.78
C TYR A 188 1.35 -15.17 -8.13
N PHE A 189 2.67 -15.38 -8.01
CA PHE A 189 3.28 -16.55 -7.40
C PHE A 189 4.48 -16.16 -6.50
N PRO A 190 4.35 -15.16 -5.60
CA PRO A 190 5.49 -14.63 -4.83
C PRO A 190 6.20 -15.71 -4.00
N ALA A 191 5.45 -16.53 -3.27
CA ALA A 191 5.98 -17.62 -2.46
C ALA A 191 6.72 -18.69 -3.28
N ALA A 192 6.17 -19.11 -4.42
CA ALA A 192 6.82 -20.10 -5.29
C ALA A 192 8.09 -19.55 -5.95
N LEU A 193 8.09 -18.27 -6.36
CA LEU A 193 9.28 -17.59 -6.87
C LEU A 193 10.34 -17.42 -5.77
N SER A 194 9.91 -17.06 -4.55
CA SER A 194 10.76 -16.92 -3.37
C SER A 194 11.46 -18.24 -3.03
N LYS A 195 10.70 -19.35 -2.86
CA LYS A 195 11.27 -20.70 -2.66
C LYS A 195 12.25 -21.07 -3.77
N ALA A 196 11.87 -20.90 -5.05
CA ALA A 196 12.75 -21.25 -6.17
C ALA A 196 14.05 -20.41 -6.19
N PHE A 197 14.02 -19.17 -5.71
CA PHE A 197 15.21 -18.34 -5.55
C PHE A 197 16.06 -18.77 -4.34
N VAL A 198 15.44 -18.96 -3.17
CA VAL A 198 16.06 -19.42 -1.92
C VAL A 198 16.83 -20.73 -2.15
N ASP A 199 16.15 -21.74 -2.69
CA ASP A 199 16.67 -23.11 -2.92
C ASP A 199 17.91 -23.15 -3.83
N GLN A 200 18.18 -22.08 -4.59
CA GLN A 200 19.31 -21.96 -5.52
C GLN A 200 20.39 -20.96 -5.09
N ASN A 201 20.08 -19.96 -4.26
CA ASN A 201 20.95 -18.78 -4.06
C ASN A 201 21.27 -18.45 -2.59
N LEU A 202 20.54 -18.99 -1.61
CA LEU A 202 20.70 -18.60 -0.19
C LEU A 202 21.13 -19.77 0.68
N SER A 203 22.28 -19.64 1.34
CA SER A 203 22.72 -20.57 2.38
C SER A 203 22.04 -20.27 3.73
N GLN A 204 21.88 -21.31 4.55
CA GLN A 204 21.41 -21.14 5.93
C GLN A 204 22.32 -20.19 6.73
N ASP A 205 23.63 -20.21 6.50
CA ASP A 205 24.58 -19.30 7.16
C ASP A 205 24.32 -17.82 6.81
N SER A 206 23.88 -17.54 5.58
CA SER A 206 23.50 -16.19 5.17
C SER A 206 22.26 -15.70 5.94
N LYS A 207 21.30 -16.60 6.18
CA LYS A 207 20.12 -16.33 7.03
C LYS A 207 20.52 -16.13 8.50
N ASN A 208 21.41 -16.99 9.02
CA ASN A 208 21.92 -16.90 10.40
C ASN A 208 22.62 -15.55 10.66
N HIS A 209 23.50 -15.11 9.75
CA HIS A 209 24.18 -13.81 9.85
C HIS A 209 23.20 -12.63 9.72
N ALA A 210 22.18 -12.73 8.85
CA ALA A 210 21.14 -11.70 8.73
C ALA A 210 20.30 -11.57 10.01
N THR A 211 19.94 -12.68 10.66
CA THR A 211 19.26 -12.68 11.96
C THR A 211 20.11 -12.04 13.04
N LEU A 212 21.38 -12.42 13.17
CA LEU A 212 22.30 -11.81 14.14
C LEU A 212 22.43 -10.28 13.94
N LEU A 213 22.46 -9.79 12.70
CA LEU A 213 22.47 -8.36 12.41
C LEU A 213 21.16 -7.66 12.87
N VAL A 214 20.00 -8.28 12.64
CA VAL A 214 18.70 -7.75 13.07
C VAL A 214 18.58 -7.72 14.60
N ASP A 215 19.04 -8.76 15.30
CA ASP A 215 19.02 -8.80 16.76
C ASP A 215 19.98 -7.78 17.39
N ASN A 216 21.16 -7.57 16.79
CA ASN A 216 22.07 -6.49 17.18
C ASN A 216 21.44 -5.10 16.98
N ILE A 217 20.71 -4.88 15.88
CA ILE A 217 19.99 -3.63 15.62
C ILE A 217 18.84 -3.43 16.62
N ARG A 218 18.07 -4.49 16.95
CA ARG A 218 17.03 -4.45 18.00
C ARG A 218 17.64 -4.05 19.35
N THR A 219 18.78 -4.63 19.69
CA THR A 219 19.50 -4.36 20.95
C THR A 219 19.98 -2.90 21.01
N ALA A 220 20.68 -2.41 19.99
CA ALA A 220 21.13 -1.01 19.95
C ALA A 220 19.96 0.00 19.95
N PHE A 221 18.84 -0.34 19.30
CA PHE A 221 17.65 0.53 19.33
C PHE A 221 16.97 0.53 20.71
N LYS A 222 17.01 -0.60 21.44
CA LYS A 222 16.57 -0.68 22.84
C LYS A 222 17.42 0.20 23.75
N GLU A 223 18.74 0.14 23.63
CA GLU A 223 19.68 1.00 24.37
C GLU A 223 19.39 2.49 24.11
N ILE A 224 19.19 2.89 22.85
CA ILE A 224 18.81 4.26 22.48
C ILE A 224 17.46 4.70 23.09
N LEU A 225 16.47 3.80 23.15
CA LEU A 225 15.19 4.08 23.83
C LEU A 225 15.34 4.18 25.35
N GLU A 226 16.24 3.40 25.95
CA GLU A 226 16.50 3.44 27.40
C GLU A 226 17.27 4.73 27.78
N GLU A 227 18.27 5.13 27.01
CA GLU A 227 19.09 6.33 27.28
C GLU A 227 18.43 7.67 26.93
N THR A 228 17.54 7.73 25.93
CA THR A 228 17.03 9.02 25.42
C THR A 228 16.29 9.86 26.47
N THR A 229 16.62 11.16 26.52
CA THR A 229 16.10 12.11 27.53
C THR A 229 14.89 12.92 27.08
N TRP A 230 14.54 12.92 25.78
CA TRP A 230 13.43 13.71 25.24
C TRP A 230 12.08 12.98 25.22
N ILE A 231 12.09 11.65 25.41
CA ILE A 231 10.87 10.82 25.47
C ILE A 231 10.47 10.60 26.93
N GLY A 232 9.25 11.00 27.28
CA GLY A 232 8.65 10.76 28.60
C GLY A 232 8.58 9.27 28.97
N SER A 233 8.66 8.98 30.28
CA SER A 233 8.76 7.60 30.80
C SER A 233 7.62 6.69 30.34
N LYS A 234 6.38 7.19 30.26
CA LYS A 234 5.23 6.43 29.74
C LYS A 234 5.44 5.98 28.30
N THR A 235 5.72 6.91 27.39
CA THR A 235 5.94 6.59 25.97
C THR A 235 7.20 5.74 25.78
N LYS A 236 8.21 5.87 26.64
CA LYS A 236 9.38 4.98 26.66
C LYS A 236 9.00 3.54 26.96
N THR A 237 8.16 3.29 27.98
CA THR A 237 7.63 1.94 28.27
C THR A 237 6.83 1.38 27.10
N GLU A 238 5.89 2.15 26.53
CA GLU A 238 5.09 1.71 25.37
C GLU A 238 5.96 1.41 24.13
N ALA A 239 7.03 2.18 23.91
CA ALA A 239 7.97 1.94 22.82
C ALA A 239 8.82 0.67 23.02
N LEU A 240 9.22 0.38 24.26
CA LEU A 240 9.95 -0.84 24.62
C LEU A 240 9.06 -2.08 24.52
N GLU A 241 7.84 -2.04 25.07
CA GLU A 241 6.85 -3.11 24.92
C GLU A 241 6.57 -3.41 23.44
N LYS A 242 6.45 -2.37 22.62
CA LYS A 242 6.31 -2.52 21.17
C LYS A 242 7.54 -3.21 20.55
N LEU A 243 8.75 -2.80 20.90
CA LEU A 243 10.00 -3.35 20.36
C LEU A 243 10.18 -4.85 20.67
N GLU A 244 9.83 -5.27 21.90
CA GLU A 244 9.83 -6.68 22.29
C GLU A 244 8.72 -7.46 21.57
N SER A 245 7.56 -6.84 21.31
CA SER A 245 6.44 -7.45 20.57
C SER A 245 6.62 -7.54 19.05
N MET A 246 7.70 -6.95 18.49
CA MET A 246 7.94 -6.96 17.05
C MET A 246 8.46 -8.32 16.58
N ASP A 247 7.64 -9.00 15.78
CA ASP A 247 8.02 -10.13 14.94
C ASP A 247 8.98 -9.65 13.81
N PHE A 248 10.06 -10.38 13.55
CA PHE A 248 10.98 -10.11 12.42
C PHE A 248 11.16 -11.36 11.56
N VAL A 249 11.06 -11.20 10.24
CA VAL A 249 11.24 -12.29 9.26
C VAL A 249 12.52 -12.04 8.47
N THR A 250 13.51 -12.94 8.59
CA THR A 250 14.80 -12.79 7.92
C THR A 250 14.90 -13.61 6.63
N GLY A 251 14.86 -12.90 5.49
CA GLY A 251 14.99 -13.47 4.15
C GLY A 251 13.73 -14.18 3.65
N TYR A 252 13.34 -15.29 4.28
CA TYR A 252 12.22 -16.14 3.84
C TYR A 252 11.54 -16.86 5.01
N PHE A 253 10.24 -17.14 4.88
CA PHE A 253 9.48 -17.98 5.82
C PHE A 253 9.96 -19.44 5.81
N ASP A 254 9.48 -20.27 6.74
CA ASP A 254 9.77 -21.70 6.71
C ASP A 254 9.24 -22.37 5.42
N HIS A 255 9.97 -23.34 4.89
CA HIS A 255 9.62 -24.03 3.64
C HIS A 255 8.24 -24.71 3.70
N GLY A 256 7.84 -25.26 4.85
CA GLY A 256 6.52 -25.85 5.04
C GLY A 256 5.38 -24.82 5.07
N ILE A 257 5.65 -23.61 5.54
CA ILE A 257 4.70 -22.48 5.46
C ILE A 257 4.52 -22.07 3.98
N ILE A 258 5.63 -21.92 3.25
CA ILE A 258 5.63 -21.53 1.84
C ILE A 258 4.92 -22.58 0.98
N GLU A 259 5.20 -23.87 1.16
CA GLU A 259 4.55 -24.95 0.41
C GLU A 259 3.04 -25.02 0.72
N LYS A 260 2.64 -24.81 1.96
CA LYS A 260 1.22 -24.69 2.35
C LYS A 260 0.53 -23.50 1.66
N GLU A 261 1.13 -22.31 1.70
CA GLU A 261 0.59 -21.10 1.07
C GLU A 261 0.41 -21.26 -0.45
N ILE A 262 1.39 -21.88 -1.11
CA ILE A 262 1.33 -22.21 -2.54
C ILE A 262 0.14 -23.13 -2.83
N ILE A 263 -0.05 -24.20 -2.06
CA ILE A 263 -1.14 -25.16 -2.23
C ILE A 263 -2.50 -24.49 -1.96
N GLU A 264 -2.65 -23.77 -0.84
CA GLU A 264 -3.92 -23.10 -0.48
C GLU A 264 -4.34 -22.01 -1.48
N THR A 265 -3.38 -21.38 -2.16
CA THR A 265 -3.65 -20.25 -3.06
C THR A 265 -3.72 -20.66 -4.54
N HIS A 266 -3.15 -21.80 -4.93
CA HIS A 266 -3.02 -22.20 -6.35
C HIS A 266 -3.49 -23.62 -6.70
N SER A 267 -3.90 -24.46 -5.74
CA SER A 267 -4.34 -25.85 -5.99
C SER A 267 -5.45 -25.99 -7.04
N ASN A 268 -6.36 -25.02 -7.14
CA ASN A 268 -7.47 -25.00 -8.10
C ASN A 268 -7.15 -24.24 -9.41
N LEU A 269 -5.91 -23.77 -9.60
CA LEU A 269 -5.53 -22.88 -10.69
C LEU A 269 -5.14 -23.66 -11.96
N VAL A 270 -6.03 -23.68 -12.97
CA VAL A 270 -5.75 -24.26 -14.29
C VAL A 270 -5.26 -23.17 -15.26
N LEU A 271 -4.01 -23.30 -15.73
CA LEU A 271 -3.40 -22.45 -16.76
C LEU A 271 -2.98 -23.28 -17.98
N THR A 272 -2.96 -22.68 -19.17
CA THR A 272 -2.52 -23.36 -20.41
C THR A 272 -1.28 -22.70 -21.02
N HIS A 273 -0.47 -23.42 -21.79
CA HIS A 273 0.75 -22.87 -22.40
C HIS A 273 0.47 -21.94 -23.59
N ASP A 274 -0.68 -22.07 -24.24
CA ASP A 274 -1.06 -21.35 -25.46
C ASP A 274 -1.84 -20.05 -25.21
N ASN A 275 -2.69 -20.01 -24.18
CA ASN A 275 -3.63 -18.90 -23.95
C ASN A 275 -3.22 -17.96 -22.82
N PHE A 276 -2.16 -17.18 -23.06
CA PHE A 276 -1.68 -16.16 -22.12
C PHE A 276 -2.73 -15.12 -21.71
N TYR A 277 -3.74 -14.83 -22.54
CA TYR A 277 -4.80 -13.90 -22.16
C TYR A 277 -5.74 -14.54 -21.13
N GLN A 278 -6.23 -15.75 -21.40
CA GLN A 278 -7.08 -16.50 -20.45
C GLN A 278 -6.35 -16.70 -19.12
N ASN A 279 -5.06 -17.06 -19.13
CA ASN A 279 -4.28 -17.22 -17.91
C ASN A 279 -4.29 -15.96 -17.03
N ARG A 280 -4.22 -14.76 -17.64
CA ARG A 280 -4.30 -13.49 -16.88
C ARG A 280 -5.68 -13.25 -16.28
N GLU A 281 -6.74 -13.65 -16.95
CA GLU A 281 -8.11 -13.55 -16.42
C GLU A 281 -8.30 -14.53 -15.25
N THR A 282 -7.90 -15.80 -15.43
CA THR A 282 -7.96 -16.82 -14.37
C THR A 282 -7.16 -16.40 -13.13
N LEU A 283 -5.93 -15.90 -13.32
CA LEU A 283 -5.09 -15.37 -12.23
C LEU A 283 -5.70 -14.17 -11.51
N PHE A 284 -6.26 -13.21 -12.27
CA PHE A 284 -6.93 -12.04 -11.70
C PHE A 284 -8.14 -12.45 -10.84
N TRP A 285 -8.99 -13.35 -11.33
CA TRP A 285 -10.16 -13.81 -10.57
C TRP A 285 -9.77 -14.66 -9.36
N ASN A 286 -8.74 -15.50 -9.45
CA ASN A 286 -8.21 -16.25 -8.30
C ASN A 286 -7.72 -15.32 -7.19
N ALA A 287 -6.89 -14.33 -7.54
CA ALA A 287 -6.38 -13.33 -6.59
C ALA A 287 -7.49 -12.48 -5.97
N LEU A 288 -8.50 -12.07 -6.76
CA LEU A 288 -9.65 -11.31 -6.27
C LEU A 288 -10.53 -12.16 -5.33
N SER A 289 -10.72 -13.43 -5.63
CA SER A 289 -11.46 -14.37 -4.77
C SER A 289 -10.73 -14.58 -3.43
N LYS A 290 -9.42 -14.83 -3.43
CA LYS A 290 -8.58 -14.94 -2.22
C LYS A 290 -8.57 -13.65 -1.40
N LEU A 291 -8.61 -12.48 -2.05
CA LEU A 291 -8.74 -11.18 -1.37
C LEU A 291 -10.10 -11.04 -0.67
N PHE A 292 -11.19 -11.39 -1.35
CA PHE A 292 -12.53 -11.32 -0.76
C PHE A 292 -12.74 -12.37 0.34
N SER A 293 -12.17 -13.57 0.23
CA SER A 293 -12.27 -14.59 1.29
C SER A 293 -11.52 -14.26 2.59
N LYS A 294 -10.73 -13.17 2.63
CA LYS A 294 -10.15 -12.62 3.87
C LYS A 294 -11.06 -11.64 4.61
N VAL A 295 -12.19 -11.24 4.02
CA VAL A 295 -13.18 -10.40 4.72
C VAL A 295 -13.75 -11.17 5.90
N ASN A 296 -13.82 -10.50 7.06
CA ASN A 296 -14.21 -11.05 8.37
C ASN A 296 -13.38 -12.27 8.83
N GLN A 297 -12.18 -12.47 8.28
CA GLN A 297 -11.20 -13.43 8.79
C GLN A 297 -10.14 -12.72 9.64
N PRO A 298 -9.55 -13.39 10.65
CA PRO A 298 -8.39 -12.85 11.36
C PRO A 298 -7.21 -12.67 10.40
N VAL A 299 -6.42 -11.61 10.62
CA VAL A 299 -5.19 -11.37 9.85
C VAL A 299 -4.20 -12.48 10.16
N ASN A 300 -3.79 -13.23 9.13
CA ASN A 300 -2.67 -14.14 9.26
C ASN A 300 -1.37 -13.33 9.41
N LYS A 301 -0.54 -13.69 10.40
CA LYS A 301 0.79 -13.09 10.63
C LYS A 301 1.92 -13.78 9.84
N THR A 302 1.65 -14.93 9.22
CA THR A 302 2.65 -15.74 8.50
C THR A 302 2.40 -15.77 6.98
N GLU A 303 1.80 -14.72 6.45
CA GLU A 303 1.45 -14.50 5.02
C GLU A 303 1.71 -13.02 4.68
#